data_AF-A0A090WY31-F1
#
_entry.id   AF-A0A090WY31-F1
#
_cell.length_a   1.000
_cell.length_b   1.000
_cell.length_c   1.000
_cell.angle_alpha   90.00
_cell.angle_beta   90.00
_cell.angle_gamma   90.00
#
_symmetry.space_group_name_H-M   'P 1'
#
loop_
_entity.id
_entity.type
_entity.pdbx_description
1 polymer ?
#
loop_
_entity_poly.entity_id
_entity_poly.type
_entity_poly.pdbx_seq_one_letter_code
_entity_poly.pdbx_strand_id
1 'polypeptide(L)'
;MGSQQEGGPTLAKIERNVAAVRTGLSYTINEHHKVLFNHAYSSIEREDSDALRTVLENTFMGTRDLYKNIFALTYELSAINNQLKTSIFGKYYSQKTLSIDPAIATDSEGNDTVVDETVKANNKYEGFGFAASYAITPTVSLLTSAEKAIRLPNETEVFGNDGDNVVANPSLNPEVSNNFNIGFRFGRFKIKKHAFTISTNAFIRDIKDRIGLPIETSLNVDDELILYVNQGNAKSKGIDAQLNYTYNKNLGFNFNISRFDLTSETTNGTEFDIPNTPFFTMNGSLRYSFKELIQKKSLLNLFYSVYFTDEFSYLVSQGSNTVGDDFFKVPEQLVHDLGLTYSFPNRRLAMSFDIKNIFDEPVYDNLSVQKPGRAFYLKLNYTINKF
;
A
#
# COMPACT_ATOMS: atom_id res chain seq x y z
N MET A 1 -28.78 -11.24 9.49
CA MET A 1 -27.41 -11.18 8.95
C MET A 1 -27.45 -11.79 7.57
N GLY A 2 -27.78 -10.98 6.57
CA GLY A 2 -27.52 -11.31 5.18
C GLY A 2 -26.75 -10.12 4.67
N SER A 3 -25.45 -10.29 4.41
CA SER A 3 -24.80 -9.43 3.43
C SER A 3 -25.47 -9.82 2.12
N GLN A 4 -26.38 -8.99 1.63
CA GLN A 4 -26.85 -9.16 0.28
C GLN A 4 -25.67 -8.84 -0.63
N GLN A 5 -25.57 -9.66 -1.67
CA GLN A 5 -24.73 -9.41 -2.81
C GLN A 5 -25.74 -8.89 -3.83
N GLU A 6 -25.66 -7.62 -4.23
CA GLU A 6 -26.59 -7.01 -5.20
C GLU A 6 -26.70 -7.84 -6.51
N GLY A 7 -25.66 -8.60 -6.88
CA GLY A 7 -25.66 -9.54 -8.00
C GLY A 7 -26.46 -10.85 -7.81
N GLY A 8 -27.11 -11.04 -6.65
CA GLY A 8 -27.73 -12.30 -6.26
C GLY A 8 -26.73 -13.31 -5.67
N PRO A 9 -27.21 -14.46 -5.17
CA PRO A 9 -26.32 -15.46 -4.60
C PRO A 9 -25.36 -16.02 -5.66
N THR A 10 -24.05 -15.99 -5.39
CA THR A 10 -23.02 -16.66 -6.20
C THR A 10 -22.28 -17.73 -5.41
N LEU A 11 -21.83 -18.80 -6.08
CA LEU A 11 -20.75 -19.67 -5.63
C LEU A 11 -19.59 -19.55 -6.62
N ALA A 12 -19.15 -18.31 -6.85
CA ALA A 12 -18.04 -17.97 -7.72
C ALA A 12 -16.75 -18.69 -7.32
N LYS A 13 -16.13 -19.32 -8.30
CA LYS A 13 -14.81 -19.92 -8.24
C LYS A 13 -13.95 -19.27 -9.31
N ILE A 14 -12.91 -18.59 -8.86
CA ILE A 14 -11.94 -17.93 -9.72
C ILE A 14 -10.66 -18.77 -9.74
N GLU A 15 -10.30 -19.28 -10.91
CA GLU A 15 -9.02 -19.95 -11.14
C GLU A 15 -8.04 -18.99 -11.79
N ARG A 16 -6.81 -18.94 -11.27
CA ARG A 16 -5.76 -18.03 -11.75
C ARG A 16 -4.48 -18.80 -12.02
N ASN A 17 -3.99 -18.72 -13.25
CA ASN A 17 -2.63 -19.11 -13.60
C ASN A 17 -1.74 -17.88 -13.53
N VAL A 18 -0.80 -17.88 -12.58
CA VAL A 18 0.06 -16.73 -12.30
C VAL A 18 1.52 -17.07 -12.60
N ALA A 19 2.18 -16.22 -13.38
CA ALA A 19 3.63 -16.29 -13.57
C ALA A 19 4.27 -14.96 -13.17
N ALA A 20 5.45 -15.04 -12.55
CA ALA A 20 6.25 -13.87 -12.20
C ALA A 20 7.72 -14.16 -12.43
N VAL A 21 8.38 -13.32 -13.23
CA VAL A 21 9.82 -13.41 -13.53
C VAL A 21 10.47 -12.09 -13.22
N ARG A 22 11.61 -12.13 -12.53
CA ARG A 22 12.42 -10.95 -12.22
C ARG A 22 13.87 -11.23 -12.62
N THR A 23 14.40 -10.38 -13.48
CA THR A 23 15.77 -10.46 -13.98
C THR A 23 16.50 -9.18 -13.61
N GLY A 24 17.69 -9.29 -13.04
CA GLY A 24 18.55 -8.16 -12.68
C GLY A 24 19.97 -8.41 -13.14
N LEU A 25 20.51 -7.50 -13.94
CA LEU A 25 21.90 -7.49 -14.38
C LEU A 25 22.57 -6.23 -13.84
N SER A 26 23.77 -6.39 -13.29
CA SER A 26 24.54 -5.30 -12.72
C SER A 26 25.95 -5.36 -13.27
N TYR A 27 26.40 -4.26 -13.88
CA TYR A 27 27.74 -4.13 -14.42
C TYR A 27 28.45 -2.96 -13.74
N THR A 28 29.54 -3.25 -13.03
CA THR A 28 30.37 -2.25 -12.37
C THR A 28 31.48 -1.87 -13.35
N ILE A 29 31.45 -0.63 -13.85
CA ILE A 29 32.46 -0.12 -14.79
C ILE A 29 33.76 0.14 -14.01
N ASN A 30 33.65 0.77 -12.84
CA ASN A 30 34.71 0.95 -11.86
C ASN A 30 34.10 1.26 -10.48
N GLU A 31 34.93 1.63 -9.50
CA GLU A 31 34.49 1.94 -8.12
C GLU A 31 33.48 3.09 -8.02
N HIS A 32 33.40 3.97 -9.03
CA HIS A 32 32.51 5.13 -9.05
C HIS A 32 31.26 4.94 -9.91
N HIS A 33 31.30 4.04 -10.89
CA HIS A 33 30.29 3.95 -11.94
C HIS A 33 29.72 2.55 -12.06
N LYS A 34 28.39 2.44 -12.02
CA LYS A 34 27.68 1.18 -12.14
C LYS A 34 26.41 1.33 -12.96
N VAL A 35 26.12 0.35 -13.81
CA VAL A 35 24.91 0.28 -14.62
C VAL A 35 24.11 -0.94 -14.19
N LEU A 36 22.80 -0.77 -14.04
CA LEU A 36 21.87 -1.83 -13.71
C LEU A 36 20.77 -1.90 -14.76
N PHE A 37 20.47 -3.11 -15.20
CA PHE A 37 19.30 -3.41 -16.02
C PHE A 37 18.40 -4.34 -15.22
N ASN A 38 17.11 -4.01 -15.13
CA ASN A 38 16.12 -4.82 -14.47
C ASN A 38 14.93 -5.06 -15.41
N HIS A 39 14.38 -6.27 -15.38
CA HIS A 39 13.13 -6.63 -16.04
C HIS A 39 12.23 -7.35 -15.04
N ALA A 40 10.99 -6.89 -14.94
CA ALA A 40 9.93 -7.55 -14.19
C ALA A 40 8.80 -7.91 -15.15
N TYR A 41 8.51 -9.20 -15.23
CA TYR A 41 7.37 -9.75 -15.95
C TYR A 41 6.39 -10.34 -14.95
N SER A 42 5.10 -10.12 -15.18
CA SER A 42 4.03 -10.84 -14.49
C SER A 42 2.86 -11.09 -15.43
N SER A 43 2.27 -12.28 -15.35
CA SER A 43 1.02 -12.60 -16.02
C SER A 43 0.01 -13.21 -15.05
N ILE A 44 -1.26 -12.95 -15.35
CA ILE A 44 -2.42 -13.57 -14.73
C ILE A 44 -3.34 -13.95 -15.88
N GLU A 45 -3.66 -15.23 -15.97
CA GLU A 45 -4.70 -15.77 -16.85
C GLU A 45 -5.79 -16.29 -15.91
N ARG A 46 -6.98 -15.72 -16.00
CA ARG A 46 -8.09 -15.98 -15.09
C ARG A 46 -9.29 -16.54 -15.83
N GLU A 47 -9.89 -17.55 -15.23
CA GLU A 47 -11.15 -18.14 -15.64
C GLU A 47 -12.10 -18.16 -14.45
N ASP A 48 -13.34 -17.74 -14.68
CA ASP A 48 -14.38 -17.67 -13.67
C ASP A 48 -15.42 -18.76 -13.93
N SER A 49 -15.91 -19.36 -12.85
CA SER A 49 -17.03 -20.30 -12.88
C SER A 49 -17.94 -20.04 -11.69
N ASP A 50 -19.22 -20.36 -11.79
CA ASP A 50 -20.18 -20.25 -10.68
C ASP A 50 -20.96 -21.56 -10.54
N ALA A 51 -20.81 -22.22 -9.40
CA ALA A 51 -21.48 -23.50 -9.13
C ALA A 51 -23.01 -23.37 -9.01
N LEU A 52 -23.55 -22.16 -8.85
CA LEU A 52 -25.00 -21.90 -8.87
C LEU A 52 -25.55 -21.72 -10.29
N ARG A 53 -24.70 -21.56 -11.30
CA ARG A 53 -25.09 -21.47 -12.71
C ARG A 53 -25.09 -22.84 -13.38
N THR A 54 -25.85 -22.99 -14.46
CA THR A 54 -25.89 -24.24 -15.24
C THR A 54 -24.54 -24.54 -15.89
N VAL A 55 -24.32 -25.80 -16.28
CA VAL A 55 -23.11 -26.19 -17.04
C VAL A 55 -23.00 -25.42 -18.35
N LEU A 56 -24.14 -25.16 -19.02
CA LEU A 56 -24.17 -24.39 -20.26
C LEU A 56 -23.73 -22.94 -20.01
N GLU A 57 -24.29 -22.27 -18.99
CA GLU A 57 -23.88 -20.89 -18.65
C GLU A 57 -22.41 -20.80 -18.26
N ASN A 58 -21.90 -21.77 -17.51
CA ASN A 58 -20.46 -21.85 -17.18
C ASN A 58 -19.57 -22.11 -18.41
N THR A 59 -20.12 -22.65 -19.51
CA THR A 59 -19.39 -22.81 -20.78
C THR A 59 -19.29 -21.48 -21.54
N PHE A 60 -20.13 -20.49 -21.21
CA PHE A 60 -20.10 -19.13 -21.74
C PHE A 60 -19.38 -18.14 -20.81
N MET A 61 -18.64 -18.62 -19.80
CA MET A 61 -17.88 -17.71 -18.93
C MET A 61 -16.57 -17.31 -19.59
N GLY A 62 -16.29 -16.01 -19.49
CA GLY A 62 -15.18 -15.40 -20.18
C GLY A 62 -13.82 -15.61 -19.53
N THR A 63 -12.77 -15.39 -20.31
CA THR A 63 -11.39 -15.39 -19.84
C THR A 63 -10.89 -13.97 -19.62
N ARG A 64 -9.97 -13.82 -18.67
CA ARG A 64 -9.42 -12.53 -18.23
C ARG A 64 -7.90 -12.62 -18.13
N ASP A 65 -7.20 -12.06 -19.10
CA ASP A 65 -5.73 -12.11 -19.12
C ASP A 65 -5.11 -10.73 -18.91
N LEU A 66 -4.13 -10.66 -18.01
CA LEU A 66 -3.33 -9.49 -17.75
C LEU A 66 -1.85 -9.84 -17.82
N TYR A 67 -1.13 -9.15 -18.71
CA TYR A 67 0.31 -9.29 -18.89
C TYR A 67 0.99 -7.95 -18.62
N LYS A 68 2.04 -7.94 -17.80
CA LYS A 68 2.85 -6.75 -17.49
C LYS A 68 4.31 -7.03 -17.76
N ASN A 69 4.96 -6.08 -18.43
CA ASN A 69 6.39 -6.03 -18.63
C ASN A 69 6.90 -4.66 -18.19
N ILE A 70 7.89 -4.65 -17.30
CA ILE A 70 8.53 -3.43 -16.81
C ILE A 70 10.03 -3.59 -16.99
N PHE A 71 10.61 -2.76 -17.85
CA PHE A 71 12.05 -2.68 -18.06
C PHE A 71 12.58 -1.43 -17.37
N ALA A 72 13.74 -1.53 -16.74
CA ALA A 72 14.39 -0.41 -16.08
C ALA A 72 15.89 -0.42 -16.37
N LEU A 73 16.42 0.72 -16.80
CA LEU A 73 17.85 0.97 -16.90
C LEU A 73 18.22 2.03 -15.87
N THR A 74 19.26 1.77 -15.08
CA THR A 74 19.72 2.64 -14.01
C THR A 74 21.22 2.84 -14.11
N TYR A 75 21.67 4.06 -13.93
CA TYR A 75 23.07 4.42 -13.81
C TYR A 75 23.32 5.00 -12.43
N GLU A 76 24.22 4.39 -11.67
CA GLU A 76 24.65 4.79 -10.35
C GLU A 76 26.04 5.44 -10.42
N LEU A 77 26.19 6.55 -9.71
CA LEU A 77 27.45 7.28 -9.55
C LEU A 77 27.77 7.44 -8.06
N SER A 78 28.98 7.07 -7.65
CA SER A 78 29.57 7.39 -6.35
C SER A 78 30.72 8.38 -6.54
N ALA A 79 30.54 9.61 -6.08
CA ALA A 79 31.49 10.71 -6.25
C ALA A 79 31.86 11.35 -4.89
N ILE A 80 32.84 12.26 -4.92
CA ILE A 80 33.27 13.04 -3.73
C ILE A 80 33.66 12.10 -2.58
N ASN A 81 34.62 11.20 -2.81
CA ASN A 81 35.07 10.21 -1.81
C ASN A 81 33.90 9.41 -1.17
N ASN A 82 32.94 8.98 -2.00
CA ASN A 82 31.71 8.27 -1.61
C ASN A 82 30.72 9.06 -0.74
N GLN A 83 30.89 10.38 -0.61
CA GLN A 83 29.92 11.24 0.09
C GLN A 83 28.70 11.52 -0.77
N LEU A 84 28.87 11.61 -2.09
CA LEU A 84 27.77 11.79 -3.03
C LEU A 84 27.47 10.47 -3.73
N LYS A 85 26.25 9.97 -3.55
CA LYS A 85 25.73 8.82 -4.30
C LYS A 85 24.52 9.27 -5.08
N THR A 86 24.49 9.03 -6.38
CA THR A 86 23.36 9.38 -7.23
C THR A 86 22.95 8.20 -8.10
N SER A 87 21.68 8.18 -8.49
CA SER A 87 21.13 7.21 -9.43
C SER A 87 20.18 7.92 -10.38
N ILE A 88 20.39 7.77 -11.69
CA ILE A 88 19.45 8.19 -12.72
C ILE A 88 18.87 6.92 -13.33
N PHE A 89 17.56 6.89 -13.56
CA PHE A 89 16.91 5.72 -14.16
C PHE A 89 15.83 6.11 -15.17
N GLY A 90 15.64 5.23 -16.14
CA GLY A 90 14.51 5.21 -17.06
C GLY A 90 13.76 3.87 -16.94
N LYS A 91 12.45 3.91 -17.06
CA LYS A 91 11.56 2.74 -16.97
C LYS A 91 10.58 2.74 -18.15
N TYR A 92 10.38 1.58 -18.75
CA TYR A 92 9.37 1.34 -19.77
C TYR A 92 8.36 0.33 -19.25
N TYR A 93 7.09 0.71 -19.24
CA TYR A 93 5.96 -0.08 -18.78
C TYR A 93 5.12 -0.49 -19.99
N SER A 94 4.78 -1.77 -20.07
CA SER A 94 3.86 -2.31 -21.06
C SER A 94 2.88 -3.23 -20.34
N GLN A 95 1.60 -2.93 -20.45
CA GLN A 95 0.52 -3.76 -19.92
C GLN A 95 -0.47 -4.07 -21.03
N LYS A 96 -0.77 -5.35 -21.20
CA LYS A 96 -1.86 -5.83 -22.05
C LYS A 96 -2.92 -6.44 -21.15
N THR A 97 -4.17 -6.05 -21.36
CA THR A 97 -5.34 -6.69 -20.76
C THR A 97 -6.22 -7.24 -21.89
N LEU A 98 -6.83 -8.38 -21.65
CA LEU A 98 -7.72 -9.06 -22.59
C LEU A 98 -8.88 -9.67 -21.79
N SER A 99 -10.09 -9.27 -22.13
CA SER A 99 -11.34 -9.86 -21.65
C SER A 99 -12.01 -10.48 -22.86
N ILE A 100 -12.32 -11.77 -22.80
CA ILE A 100 -13.07 -12.47 -23.84
C ILE A 100 -14.34 -13.00 -23.20
N ASP A 101 -15.49 -12.61 -23.72
CA ASP A 101 -16.80 -13.08 -23.26
C ASP A 101 -17.55 -13.73 -24.43
N PRO A 102 -17.88 -15.02 -24.36
CA PRO A 102 -18.71 -15.68 -25.36
C PRO A 102 -20.12 -15.07 -25.40
N ALA A 103 -20.59 -14.71 -26.59
CA ALA A 103 -21.91 -14.15 -26.86
C ALA A 103 -22.59 -14.87 -28.03
N ILE A 104 -23.92 -14.81 -28.09
CA ILE A 104 -24.69 -15.33 -29.23
C ILE A 104 -24.96 -14.17 -30.19
N ALA A 105 -24.53 -14.31 -31.43
CA ALA A 105 -24.80 -13.38 -32.52
C ALA A 105 -25.48 -14.08 -33.69
N THR A 106 -26.31 -13.35 -34.42
CA THR A 106 -26.99 -13.85 -35.62
C THR A 106 -26.11 -13.64 -36.85
N ASP A 107 -25.88 -14.70 -37.62
CA ASP A 107 -25.14 -14.63 -38.88
C ASP A 107 -25.95 -13.95 -40.01
N SER A 108 -25.33 -13.79 -41.19
CA SER A 108 -25.98 -13.19 -42.37
C SER A 108 -27.15 -14.01 -42.93
N GLU A 109 -27.30 -15.27 -42.52
CA GLU A 109 -28.34 -16.21 -42.95
C GLU A 109 -29.47 -16.34 -41.90
N GLY A 110 -29.34 -15.68 -40.75
CA GLY A 110 -30.34 -15.68 -39.68
C GLY A 110 -30.16 -16.80 -38.65
N ASN A 111 -29.02 -17.50 -38.64
CA ASN A 111 -28.74 -18.56 -37.65
C ASN A 111 -27.97 -18.01 -36.45
N ASP A 112 -28.24 -18.57 -35.27
CA ASP A 112 -27.49 -18.26 -34.06
C ASP A 112 -26.09 -18.87 -34.10
N THR A 113 -25.07 -18.05 -33.85
CA THR A 113 -23.66 -18.44 -33.79
C THR A 113 -23.02 -17.91 -32.52
N VAL A 114 -22.07 -18.66 -31.96
CA VAL A 114 -21.28 -18.20 -30.81
C VAL A 114 -20.12 -17.36 -31.33
N VAL A 115 -19.99 -16.14 -30.83
CA VAL A 115 -18.91 -15.20 -31.13
C VAL A 115 -18.26 -14.73 -29.84
N ASP A 116 -16.99 -14.35 -29.90
CA ASP A 116 -16.26 -13.83 -28.75
C ASP A 116 -16.31 -12.30 -28.73
N GLU A 117 -16.99 -11.72 -27.74
CA GLU A 117 -16.86 -10.29 -27.43
C GLU A 117 -15.52 -10.05 -26.74
N THR A 118 -14.63 -9.35 -27.43
CA THR A 118 -13.27 -9.13 -26.96
C THR A 118 -13.03 -7.67 -26.58
N VAL A 119 -12.73 -7.41 -25.31
CA VAL A 119 -12.25 -6.11 -24.83
C VAL A 119 -10.75 -6.21 -24.55
N LYS A 120 -9.97 -5.33 -25.17
CA LYS A 120 -8.51 -5.34 -25.06
C LYS A 120 -7.96 -3.94 -24.83
N ALA A 121 -7.06 -3.80 -23.86
CA ALA A 121 -6.24 -2.61 -23.69
C ALA A 121 -4.75 -2.93 -23.83
N ASN A 122 -3.97 -1.96 -24.32
CA ASN A 122 -2.53 -2.07 -24.45
C ASN A 122 -1.87 -0.75 -24.02
N ASN A 123 -1.56 -0.66 -22.74
CA ASN A 123 -1.04 0.53 -22.09
C ASN A 123 0.49 0.52 -22.13
N LYS A 124 1.08 1.56 -22.74
CA LYS A 124 2.52 1.74 -22.85
C LYS A 124 2.91 3.10 -22.26
N TYR A 125 3.81 3.07 -21.29
CA TYR A 125 4.19 4.28 -20.54
C TYR A 125 5.67 4.32 -20.27
N GLU A 126 6.18 5.53 -20.12
CA GLU A 126 7.57 5.82 -19.79
C GLU A 126 7.64 6.59 -18.49
N GLY A 127 8.45 6.08 -17.57
CA GLY A 127 8.81 6.73 -16.33
C GLY A 127 10.31 6.99 -16.30
N PHE A 128 10.74 7.97 -15.54
CA PHE A 128 12.14 8.27 -15.35
C PHE A 128 12.31 8.97 -14.02
N GLY A 129 13.53 8.97 -13.49
CA GLY A 129 13.77 9.63 -12.23
C GLY A 129 15.23 9.71 -11.87
N PHE A 130 15.44 10.38 -10.75
CA PHE A 130 16.71 10.67 -10.16
C PHE A 130 16.60 10.55 -8.65
N ALA A 131 17.64 10.01 -8.03
CA ALA A 131 17.83 10.09 -6.59
C ALA A 131 19.28 10.46 -6.27
N ALA A 132 19.47 11.24 -5.21
CA ALA A 132 20.76 11.60 -4.67
C ALA A 132 20.77 11.46 -3.14
N SER A 133 21.92 11.01 -2.64
CA SER A 133 22.27 10.99 -1.24
C SER A 133 23.60 11.71 -1.08
N TYR A 134 23.60 12.82 -0.36
CA TYR A 134 24.81 13.60 -0.07
C TYR A 134 25.11 13.59 1.43
N ALA A 135 26.22 12.98 1.83
CA ALA A 135 26.71 12.96 3.19
C ALA A 135 27.44 14.28 3.51
N ILE A 136 26.70 15.24 4.06
CA ILE A 136 27.23 16.54 4.53
C ILE A 136 28.27 16.31 5.64
N THR A 137 27.99 15.35 6.53
CA THR A 137 28.93 14.82 7.51
C THR A 137 28.77 13.30 7.59
N PRO A 138 29.67 12.56 8.27
CA PRO A 138 29.50 11.12 8.48
C PRO A 138 28.20 10.72 9.20
N THR A 139 27.53 11.66 9.86
CA THR A 139 26.27 11.44 10.60
C THR A 139 25.10 12.26 10.08
N VAL A 140 25.25 13.05 9.02
CA VAL A 140 24.16 13.85 8.45
C VAL A 140 24.16 13.68 6.93
N SER A 141 23.05 13.20 6.40
CA SER A 141 22.87 13.02 4.96
C SER A 141 21.61 13.73 4.47
N LEU A 142 21.75 14.47 3.38
CA LEU A 142 20.64 14.99 2.60
C LEU A 142 20.25 13.92 1.57
N LEU A 143 18.96 13.63 1.48
CA LEU A 143 18.37 12.70 0.52
C LEU A 143 17.41 13.50 -0.35
N THR A 144 17.53 13.39 -1.67
CA THR A 144 16.59 13.99 -2.61
C THR A 144 16.23 13.00 -3.70
N SER A 145 14.97 13.04 -4.14
CA SER A 145 14.56 12.28 -5.32
C SER A 145 13.46 12.99 -6.08
N ALA A 146 13.44 12.77 -7.39
CA ALA A 146 12.40 13.22 -8.29
C ALA A 146 12.12 12.11 -9.30
N GLU A 147 10.85 11.81 -9.56
CA GLU A 147 10.49 10.80 -10.56
C GLU A 147 9.14 11.08 -11.20
N LYS A 148 9.00 10.65 -12.46
CA LYS A 148 7.72 10.36 -13.09
C LYS A 148 7.42 8.88 -12.89
N ALA A 149 6.53 8.58 -11.96
CA ALA A 149 6.08 7.24 -11.61
C ALA A 149 4.80 6.87 -12.36
N ILE A 150 4.63 5.57 -12.67
CA ILE A 150 3.45 5.04 -13.36
C ILE A 150 2.89 3.90 -12.53
N ARG A 151 1.58 3.95 -12.20
CA ARG A 151 0.84 2.83 -11.61
C ARG A 151 -0.10 2.24 -12.65
N LEU A 152 0.23 1.03 -13.09
CA LEU A 152 -0.61 0.25 -13.98
C LEU A 152 -1.79 -0.38 -13.20
N PRO A 153 -3.04 -0.33 -13.72
CA PRO A 153 -4.20 -0.96 -13.08
C PRO A 153 -3.95 -2.44 -12.77
N ASN A 154 -4.45 -2.92 -11.65
CA ASN A 154 -4.35 -4.32 -11.23
C ASN A 154 -5.47 -5.19 -11.84
N GLU A 155 -5.45 -6.50 -11.57
CA GLU A 155 -6.44 -7.43 -12.12
C GLU A 155 -7.86 -7.10 -11.65
N THR A 156 -8.08 -6.96 -10.34
CA THR A 156 -9.41 -6.71 -9.75
C THR A 156 -9.99 -5.36 -10.18
N GLU A 157 -9.15 -4.32 -10.31
CA GLU A 157 -9.54 -3.00 -10.82
C GLU A 157 -10.05 -3.08 -12.27
N VAL A 158 -9.43 -3.90 -13.12
CA VAL A 158 -9.77 -4.01 -14.56
C VAL A 158 -10.91 -5.01 -14.79
N PHE A 159 -10.85 -6.18 -14.15
CA PHE A 159 -11.72 -7.32 -14.43
C PHE A 159 -12.79 -7.57 -13.37
N GLY A 160 -12.79 -6.82 -12.27
CA GLY A 160 -13.76 -6.99 -11.20
C GLY A 160 -13.59 -8.30 -10.42
N ASN A 161 -14.51 -8.56 -9.50
CA ASN A 161 -14.67 -9.79 -8.75
C ASN A 161 -16.10 -9.82 -8.18
N ASP A 162 -16.98 -10.60 -8.81
CA ASP A 162 -18.38 -10.74 -8.40
C ASP A 162 -18.52 -11.21 -6.94
N GLY A 163 -17.62 -12.06 -6.45
CA GLY A 163 -17.64 -12.55 -5.07
C GLY A 163 -17.29 -11.50 -4.02
N ASP A 164 -16.62 -10.41 -4.43
CA ASP A 164 -16.30 -9.26 -3.59
C ASP A 164 -17.14 -8.02 -3.98
N ASN A 165 -18.21 -8.19 -4.77
CA ASN A 165 -19.01 -7.11 -5.35
C ASN A 165 -18.21 -6.10 -6.19
N VAL A 166 -17.04 -6.46 -6.72
CA VAL A 166 -16.22 -5.54 -7.51
C VAL A 166 -16.62 -5.58 -8.98
N VAL A 167 -17.00 -4.45 -9.54
CA VAL A 167 -17.38 -4.31 -10.94
C VAL A 167 -16.13 -4.09 -11.80
N ALA A 168 -16.09 -4.77 -12.96
CA ALA A 168 -15.00 -4.64 -13.92
C ALA A 168 -14.97 -3.24 -14.55
N ASN A 169 -13.78 -2.65 -14.67
CA ASN A 169 -13.58 -1.42 -15.44
C ASN A 169 -12.38 -1.56 -16.39
N PRO A 170 -12.59 -2.10 -17.61
CA PRO A 170 -11.52 -2.25 -18.59
C PRO A 170 -11.05 -0.92 -19.19
N SER A 171 -11.74 0.19 -18.90
CA SER A 171 -11.41 1.54 -19.41
C SER A 171 -10.41 2.30 -18.55
N LEU A 172 -9.95 1.73 -17.42
CA LEU A 172 -9.02 2.38 -16.51
C LEU A 172 -7.69 2.75 -17.20
N ASN A 173 -7.34 4.02 -17.07
CA ASN A 173 -6.03 4.53 -17.47
C ASN A 173 -5.03 4.35 -16.32
N PRO A 174 -3.74 4.09 -16.62
CA PRO A 174 -2.69 4.13 -15.61
C PRO A 174 -2.54 5.48 -14.91
N GLU A 175 -2.26 5.45 -13.61
CA GLU A 175 -1.95 6.67 -12.87
C GLU A 175 -0.54 7.15 -13.22
N VAL A 176 -0.39 8.44 -13.44
CA VAL A 176 0.90 9.07 -13.71
C VAL A 176 1.18 10.09 -12.63
N SER A 177 2.28 9.94 -11.90
CA SER A 177 2.62 10.86 -10.80
C SER A 177 4.00 11.46 -10.97
N ASN A 178 4.10 12.79 -10.87
CA ASN A 178 5.37 13.47 -10.70
C ASN A 178 5.63 13.63 -9.21
N ASN A 179 6.60 12.88 -8.70
CA ASN A 179 6.96 12.85 -7.28
C ASN A 179 8.25 13.62 -7.05
N PHE A 180 8.30 14.40 -5.99
CA PHE A 180 9.52 15.00 -5.46
C PHE A 180 9.61 14.72 -3.96
N ASN A 181 10.79 14.33 -3.49
CA ASN A 181 11.08 14.11 -2.07
C ASN A 181 12.38 14.81 -1.69
N ILE A 182 12.38 15.38 -0.48
CA ILE A 182 13.57 15.93 0.17
C ILE A 182 13.55 15.50 1.63
N GLY A 183 14.64 14.91 2.10
CA GLY A 183 14.72 14.38 3.45
C GLY A 183 16.10 14.52 4.06
N PHE A 184 16.14 14.53 5.38
CA PHE A 184 17.39 14.51 6.13
C PHE A 184 17.46 13.23 6.95
N ARG A 185 18.61 12.59 6.89
CA ARG A 185 18.96 11.49 7.78
C ARG A 185 20.06 11.94 8.72
N PHE A 186 19.69 12.11 9.98
CA PHE A 186 20.60 12.28 11.10
C PHE A 186 20.94 10.87 11.59
N GLY A 187 22.12 10.39 11.20
CA GLY A 187 22.71 9.11 11.56
C GLY A 187 22.81 8.88 13.07
N ARG A 188 23.50 7.82 13.49
CA ARG A 188 23.49 7.42 14.91
C ARG A 188 24.37 8.32 15.77
N PHE A 189 23.77 9.31 16.43
CA PHE A 189 24.43 10.10 17.47
C PHE A 189 24.53 9.29 18.75
N LYS A 190 25.70 9.31 19.40
CA LYS A 190 25.94 8.60 20.66
C LYS A 190 26.46 9.57 21.71
N ILE A 191 25.76 9.69 22.83
CA ILE A 191 26.15 10.52 23.97
C ILE A 191 26.10 9.64 25.22
N LYS A 192 27.27 9.24 25.74
CA LYS A 192 27.38 8.28 26.85
C LYS A 192 26.58 6.99 26.56
N LYS A 193 25.54 6.73 27.35
CA LYS A 193 24.65 5.56 27.22
C LYS A 193 23.48 5.79 26.25
N HIS A 194 23.32 6.99 25.72
CA HIS A 194 22.23 7.37 24.83
C HIS A 194 22.67 7.19 23.38
N ALA A 195 21.80 6.66 22.54
CA ALA A 195 21.97 6.76 21.10
C ALA A 195 20.64 7.05 20.43
N PHE A 196 20.63 7.95 19.46
CA PHE A 196 19.43 8.29 18.70
C PHE A 196 19.72 8.46 17.20
N THR A 197 18.67 8.38 16.41
CA THR A 197 18.66 8.59 14.96
C THR A 197 17.37 9.30 14.63
N ILE A 198 17.46 10.35 13.81
CA ILE A 198 16.32 11.13 13.37
C ILE A 198 16.29 11.08 11.85
N SER A 199 15.12 10.83 11.27
CA SER A 199 14.91 10.92 9.83
C SER A 199 13.73 11.83 9.59
N THR A 200 13.83 12.71 8.60
CA THR A 200 12.73 13.56 8.14
C THR A 200 12.60 13.43 6.63
N ASN A 201 11.39 13.60 6.13
CA ASN A 201 11.08 13.63 4.72
C ASN A 201 9.97 14.66 4.49
N ALA A 202 10.06 15.41 3.41
CA ALA A 202 8.99 16.21 2.87
C ALA A 202 8.79 15.80 1.41
N PHE A 203 7.54 15.69 0.99
CA PHE A 203 7.20 15.23 -0.35
C PHE A 203 6.11 16.07 -0.97
N ILE A 204 6.12 16.10 -2.30
CA ILE A 204 5.02 16.59 -3.14
C ILE A 204 4.83 15.64 -4.31
N ARG A 205 3.58 15.39 -4.67
CA ARG A 205 3.15 14.47 -5.72
C ARG A 205 2.04 15.14 -6.50
N ASP A 206 2.21 15.21 -7.81
CA ASP A 206 1.17 15.64 -8.75
C ASP A 206 0.72 14.39 -9.54
N ILE A 207 -0.44 13.87 -9.18
CA ILE A 207 -0.99 12.60 -9.63
C ILE A 207 -2.06 12.89 -10.68
N LYS A 208 -1.96 12.26 -11.84
CA LYS A 208 -2.95 12.27 -12.90
C LYS A 208 -3.65 10.93 -12.98
N ASP A 209 -4.95 10.98 -13.26
CA ASP A 209 -5.81 9.82 -13.42
C ASP A 209 -5.76 8.86 -12.23
N ARG A 210 -5.78 9.39 -10.99
CA ARG A 210 -5.73 8.56 -9.77
C ARG A 210 -6.84 7.53 -9.82
N ILE A 211 -6.51 6.26 -9.68
CA ILE A 211 -7.47 5.15 -9.64
C ILE A 211 -7.85 4.92 -8.17
N GLY A 212 -9.15 4.89 -7.90
CA GLY A 212 -9.71 4.61 -6.59
C GLY A 212 -11.20 4.37 -6.67
N LEU A 213 -11.85 4.21 -5.52
CA LEU A 213 -13.32 4.19 -5.46
C LEU A 213 -13.88 5.55 -5.89
N PRO A 214 -15.13 5.66 -6.35
CA PRO A 214 -15.70 6.95 -6.72
C PRO A 214 -15.61 7.89 -5.52
N ILE A 215 -15.34 9.17 -5.79
CA ILE A 215 -15.31 10.16 -4.72
C ILE A 215 -16.75 10.44 -4.35
N GLU A 216 -17.15 9.98 -3.16
CA GLU A 216 -18.52 10.11 -2.72
C GLU A 216 -18.89 11.55 -2.38
N THR A 217 -19.91 12.04 -3.08
CA THR A 217 -20.42 13.42 -2.97
C THR A 217 -21.89 13.48 -2.58
N SER A 218 -22.54 12.34 -2.41
CA SER A 218 -23.98 12.22 -2.11
C SER A 218 -24.22 11.35 -0.87
N LEU A 219 -25.33 11.63 -0.18
CA LEU A 219 -25.78 10.94 1.03
C LEU A 219 -26.52 9.62 0.74
N ASN A 220 -26.77 9.31 -0.54
CA ASN A 220 -27.69 8.26 -0.99
C ASN A 220 -27.00 7.10 -1.73
N VAL A 221 -25.73 6.83 -1.45
CA VAL A 221 -25.01 5.76 -2.18
C VAL A 221 -25.21 4.43 -1.46
N ASP A 222 -26.40 3.87 -1.66
CA ASP A 222 -26.72 2.45 -1.44
C ASP A 222 -26.26 1.65 -2.67
N ASP A 223 -24.97 1.68 -2.99
CA ASP A 223 -24.40 0.70 -3.93
C ASP A 223 -23.55 -0.27 -3.14
N GLU A 224 -24.01 -1.52 -2.98
CA GLU A 224 -23.17 -2.59 -2.41
C GLU A 224 -22.04 -3.01 -3.38
N LEU A 225 -22.00 -2.42 -4.59
CA LEU A 225 -21.03 -2.65 -5.65
C LEU A 225 -19.82 -1.71 -5.56
N ILE A 226 -18.63 -2.29 -5.71
CA ILE A 226 -17.35 -1.60 -5.67
C ILE A 226 -16.89 -1.36 -7.11
N LEU A 227 -16.83 -0.12 -7.57
CA LEU A 227 -16.30 0.24 -8.89
C LEU A 227 -15.03 1.06 -8.77
N TYR A 228 -13.92 0.60 -9.35
CA TYR A 228 -12.73 1.42 -9.47
C TYR A 228 -12.85 2.38 -10.67
N VAL A 229 -12.54 3.65 -10.45
CA VAL A 229 -12.57 4.70 -11.48
C VAL A 229 -11.29 5.52 -11.46
N ASN A 230 -10.96 6.15 -12.59
CA ASN A 230 -10.02 7.28 -12.57
C ASN A 230 -10.73 8.50 -11.95
N GLN A 231 -10.44 8.80 -10.69
CA GLN A 231 -11.00 9.92 -9.89
C GLN A 231 -10.54 11.31 -10.37
N GLY A 232 -9.70 11.37 -11.41
CA GLY A 232 -9.11 12.59 -11.93
C GLY A 232 -7.74 12.92 -11.31
N ASN A 233 -7.37 14.19 -11.35
CA ASN A 233 -6.08 14.66 -10.87
C ASN A 233 -6.12 14.87 -9.35
N ALA A 234 -5.00 14.57 -8.69
CA ALA A 234 -4.85 14.78 -7.26
C ALA A 234 -3.45 15.33 -6.94
N LYS A 235 -3.37 16.16 -5.91
CA LYS A 235 -2.10 16.66 -5.38
C LYS A 235 -1.93 16.14 -3.97
N SER A 236 -0.77 15.57 -3.69
CA SER A 236 -0.41 15.16 -2.33
C SER A 236 0.86 15.84 -1.89
N LYS A 237 0.87 16.42 -0.70
CA LYS A 237 2.07 17.04 -0.12
C LYS A 237 2.09 16.79 1.37
N GLY A 238 3.26 16.54 1.94
CA GLY A 238 3.32 16.19 3.34
C GLY A 238 4.72 16.09 3.89
N ILE A 239 4.76 15.79 5.19
CA ILE A 239 5.96 15.60 5.96
C ILE A 239 5.88 14.32 6.78
N ASP A 240 7.01 13.64 6.89
CA ASP A 240 7.23 12.50 7.76
C ASP A 240 8.43 12.77 8.66
N ALA A 241 8.34 12.36 9.91
CA ALA A 241 9.48 12.31 10.80
C ALA A 241 9.51 11.01 11.60
N GLN A 242 10.73 10.52 11.84
CA GLN A 242 10.98 9.34 12.65
C GLN A 242 12.11 9.62 13.64
N LEU A 243 11.89 9.23 14.89
CA LEU A 243 12.88 9.21 15.95
C LEU A 243 13.08 7.77 16.42
N ASN A 244 14.33 7.33 16.45
CA ASN A 244 14.74 6.11 17.12
C ASN A 244 15.68 6.48 18.26
N TYR A 245 15.40 6.02 19.47
CA TYR A 245 16.18 6.26 20.66
C TYR A 245 16.49 4.95 21.39
N THR A 246 17.70 4.85 21.93
CA THR A 246 18.11 3.74 22.78
C THR A 246 18.90 4.26 23.96
N TYR A 247 18.62 3.74 25.15
CA TYR A 247 19.40 3.97 26.36
C TYR A 247 20.00 2.66 26.83
N ASN A 248 21.31 2.65 27.06
CA ASN A 248 22.07 1.56 27.68
C ASN A 248 21.79 0.15 27.11
N LYS A 249 21.33 0.07 25.85
CA LYS A 249 20.93 -1.15 25.12
C LYS A 249 19.75 -1.93 25.74
N ASN A 250 19.13 -1.46 26.82
CA ASN A 250 18.00 -2.11 27.50
C ASN A 250 16.68 -1.41 27.21
N LEU A 251 16.68 -0.09 27.08
CA LEU A 251 15.51 0.70 26.70
C LEU A 251 15.63 1.13 25.23
N GLY A 252 14.56 0.91 24.48
CA GLY A 252 14.37 1.41 23.12
C GLY A 252 13.07 2.19 23.04
N PHE A 253 13.08 3.28 22.28
CA PHE A 253 11.91 4.07 21.95
C PHE A 253 11.94 4.36 20.46
N ASN A 254 10.82 4.18 19.78
CA ASN A 254 10.64 4.57 18.40
C ASN A 254 9.38 5.42 18.30
N PHE A 255 9.45 6.46 17.48
CA PHE A 255 8.35 7.37 17.25
C PHE A 255 8.32 7.77 15.78
N ASN A 256 7.13 7.78 15.20
CA ASN A 256 6.86 8.12 13.82
C ASN A 256 5.66 9.08 13.80
N ILE A 257 5.74 10.11 12.98
CA ILE A 257 4.68 11.10 12.75
C ILE A 257 4.59 11.38 11.26
N SER A 258 3.38 11.44 10.72
CA SER A 258 3.11 11.77 9.33
C SER A 258 1.94 12.74 9.26
N ARG A 259 2.11 13.84 8.53
CA ARG A 259 1.04 14.78 8.20
C ARG A 259 1.11 15.10 6.71
N PHE A 260 0.00 14.96 6.01
CA PHE A 260 -0.07 15.29 4.59
C PHE A 260 -1.45 15.82 4.24
N ASP A 261 -1.53 16.47 3.08
CA ASP A 261 -2.77 16.82 2.41
C ASP A 261 -2.87 15.95 1.14
N LEU A 262 -4.10 15.57 0.76
CA LEU A 262 -4.41 14.91 -0.51
C LEU A 262 -5.67 15.56 -1.07
N THR A 263 -5.49 16.42 -2.06
CA THR A 263 -6.57 17.23 -2.62
C THR A 263 -6.84 16.88 -4.07
N SER A 264 -8.08 17.09 -4.50
CA SER A 264 -8.50 17.07 -5.90
C SER A 264 -9.26 18.35 -6.23
N GLU A 265 -9.58 18.56 -7.49
CA GLU A 265 -10.19 19.79 -8.00
C GLU A 265 -11.43 19.44 -8.83
N THR A 266 -12.54 20.10 -8.53
CA THR A 266 -13.77 19.99 -9.32
C THR A 266 -13.58 20.65 -10.70
N THR A 267 -14.49 20.39 -11.64
CA THR A 267 -14.49 21.05 -12.97
C THR A 267 -14.54 22.59 -12.88
N ASN A 268 -15.09 23.13 -11.78
CA ASN A 268 -15.21 24.57 -11.54
C ASN A 268 -13.98 25.18 -10.85
N GLY A 269 -12.94 24.38 -10.59
CA GLY A 269 -11.70 24.83 -9.97
C GLY A 269 -11.70 24.89 -8.45
N THR A 270 -12.74 24.36 -7.79
CA THR A 270 -12.78 24.26 -6.33
C THR A 270 -11.96 23.06 -5.86
N GLU A 271 -10.92 23.33 -5.06
CA GLU A 271 -10.09 22.31 -4.41
C GLU A 271 -10.81 21.72 -3.20
N PHE A 272 -10.74 20.41 -3.03
CA PHE A 272 -11.32 19.69 -1.90
C PHE A 272 -10.42 18.53 -1.47
N ASP A 273 -10.47 18.17 -0.19
CA ASP A 273 -9.75 17.01 0.35
C ASP A 273 -10.41 15.71 -0.12
N ILE A 274 -9.59 14.78 -0.59
CA ILE A 274 -10.06 13.44 -0.94
C ILE A 274 -10.48 12.74 0.36
N PRO A 275 -11.74 12.28 0.46
CA PRO A 275 -12.25 11.70 1.69
C PRO A 275 -11.64 10.33 1.99
N ASN A 276 -12.03 9.78 3.13
CA ASN A 276 -11.61 8.47 3.63
C ASN A 276 -10.07 8.36 3.74
N THR A 277 -9.44 9.48 4.11
CA THR A 277 -7.98 9.62 4.14
C THR A 277 -7.55 10.18 5.50
N PRO A 278 -6.86 9.41 6.36
CA PRO A 278 -6.33 9.92 7.61
C PRO A 278 -5.08 10.77 7.38
N PHE A 279 -5.25 12.09 7.35
CA PHE A 279 -4.20 13.06 7.03
C PHE A 279 -3.11 13.19 8.08
N PHE A 280 -3.39 12.79 9.32
CA PHE A 280 -2.46 12.92 10.43
C PHE A 280 -2.42 11.66 11.28
N THR A 281 -1.23 11.06 11.38
CA THR A 281 -1.01 9.83 12.15
C THR A 281 0.28 9.91 12.97
N MET A 282 0.26 9.27 14.14
CA MET A 282 1.45 9.09 14.98
C MET A 282 1.53 7.65 15.48
N ASN A 283 2.74 7.13 15.60
CA ASN A 283 3.01 5.81 16.11
C ASN A 283 4.18 5.89 17.09
N GLY A 284 3.99 5.43 18.32
CA GLY A 284 5.02 5.37 19.35
C GLY A 284 5.20 3.94 19.82
N SER A 285 6.43 3.52 20.08
CA SER A 285 6.71 2.22 20.70
C SER A 285 7.86 2.31 21.70
N LEU A 286 7.67 1.66 22.84
CA LEU A 286 8.63 1.53 23.92
C LEU A 286 8.97 0.06 24.09
N ARG A 287 10.25 -0.24 24.25
CA ARG A 287 10.73 -1.57 24.62
C ARG A 287 11.69 -1.47 25.79
N TYR A 288 11.45 -2.23 26.85
CA TYR A 288 12.41 -2.40 27.93
C TYR A 288 12.83 -3.86 28.07
N SER A 289 14.13 -4.10 28.21
CA SER A 289 14.73 -5.44 28.24
C SER A 289 15.40 -5.72 29.58
N PHE A 290 14.86 -6.67 30.34
CA PHE A 290 15.49 -7.20 31.53
C PHE A 290 16.29 -8.45 31.19
N LYS A 291 17.57 -8.44 31.53
CA LYS A 291 18.42 -9.63 31.41
C LYS A 291 18.37 -10.40 32.72
N GLU A 292 18.22 -11.71 32.61
CA GLU A 292 18.35 -12.63 33.75
C GLU A 292 17.40 -12.33 34.93
N LEU A 293 16.23 -11.76 34.65
CA LEU A 293 15.27 -11.36 35.69
C LEU A 293 14.69 -12.56 36.45
N ILE A 294 14.31 -13.61 35.72
CA ILE A 294 13.68 -14.82 36.28
C ILE A 294 14.69 -15.98 36.31
N GLN A 295 15.38 -16.23 35.19
CA GLN A 295 16.39 -17.30 35.07
C GLN A 295 17.71 -16.77 34.50
N LYS A 296 18.85 -17.39 34.86
CA LYS A 296 20.14 -17.08 34.22
C LYS A 296 20.07 -17.33 32.71
N LYS A 297 20.74 -16.48 31.92
CA LYS A 297 20.69 -16.49 30.44
C LYS A 297 19.29 -16.29 29.82
N SER A 298 18.30 -15.82 30.59
CA SER A 298 16.98 -15.42 30.07
C SER A 298 16.94 -13.95 29.66
N LEU A 299 15.93 -13.60 28.86
CA LEU A 299 15.64 -12.23 28.47
C LEU A 299 14.13 -11.99 28.52
N LEU A 300 13.70 -11.05 29.35
CA LEU A 300 12.33 -10.53 29.34
C LEU A 300 12.33 -9.20 28.59
N ASN A 301 11.49 -9.09 27.57
CA ASN A 301 11.20 -7.82 26.90
C ASN A 301 9.76 -7.42 27.24
N LEU A 302 9.57 -6.18 27.67
CA LEU A 302 8.27 -5.53 27.76
C LEU A 302 8.14 -4.55 26.61
N PHE A 303 6.95 -4.48 26.03
CA PHE A 303 6.59 -3.65 24.90
C PHE A 303 5.34 -2.84 25.26
N TYR A 304 5.34 -1.60 24.82
CA TYR A 304 4.16 -0.74 24.84
C TYR A 304 4.14 0.03 23.53
N SER A 305 3.01 0.00 22.83
CA SER A 305 2.83 0.76 21.60
C SER A 305 1.60 1.64 21.70
N VAL A 306 1.65 2.80 21.05
CA VAL A 306 0.54 3.73 20.92
C VAL A 306 0.39 4.10 19.45
N TYR A 307 -0.85 4.07 18.96
CA TYR A 307 -1.23 4.41 17.61
C TYR A 307 -2.23 5.54 17.69
N PHE A 308 -1.96 6.63 17.00
CA PHE A 308 -2.84 7.79 16.91
C PHE A 308 -3.24 8.00 15.45
N THR A 309 -4.53 8.21 15.22
CA THR A 309 -5.11 8.60 13.94
C THR A 309 -6.07 9.74 14.21
N ASP A 310 -5.81 10.89 13.58
CA ASP A 310 -6.66 12.07 13.69
C ASP A 310 -8.04 11.80 13.09
N GLU A 311 -9.01 12.65 13.43
CA GLU A 311 -10.34 12.61 12.82
C GLU A 311 -10.24 12.78 11.30
N PHE A 312 -11.05 12.02 10.56
CA PHE A 312 -11.18 12.18 9.11
C PHE A 312 -12.61 11.88 8.66
N SER A 313 -13.03 12.45 7.53
CA SER A 313 -14.36 12.20 6.96
C SER A 313 -14.28 11.15 5.86
N TYR A 314 -15.28 10.27 5.75
CA TYR A 314 -15.42 9.39 4.59
C TYR A 314 -16.25 9.99 3.44
N LEU A 315 -16.79 11.21 3.61
CA LEU A 315 -17.38 12.04 2.53
C LEU A 315 -16.60 13.33 2.29
N VAL A 316 -16.69 13.87 1.07
CA VAL A 316 -16.18 15.22 0.76
C VAL A 316 -16.89 16.23 1.66
N SER A 317 -16.14 17.17 2.24
CA SER A 317 -16.70 18.21 3.11
C SER A 317 -17.80 18.98 2.39
N GLN A 318 -18.99 19.01 2.99
CA GLN A 318 -20.18 19.66 2.41
C GLN A 318 -20.24 21.17 2.70
N GLY A 319 -19.18 21.76 3.25
CA GLY A 319 -19.10 23.17 3.63
C GLY A 319 -19.59 23.45 5.05
N SER A 320 -19.35 24.67 5.56
CA SER A 320 -19.52 25.02 6.97
C SER A 320 -20.98 25.22 7.43
N ASN A 321 -21.96 25.17 6.53
CA ASN A 321 -23.38 25.47 6.81
C ASN A 321 -24.28 24.22 6.69
N THR A 322 -23.68 23.02 6.69
CA THR A 322 -24.40 21.78 6.43
C THR A 322 -24.60 21.01 7.73
N VAL A 323 -25.87 20.81 8.12
CA VAL A 323 -26.23 20.06 9.34
C VAL A 323 -26.07 18.56 9.07
N GLY A 324 -25.38 17.84 9.96
CA GLY A 324 -25.23 16.39 9.88
C GLY A 324 -23.92 15.89 9.27
N ASP A 325 -23.00 16.78 8.87
CA ASP A 325 -21.67 16.41 8.36
C ASP A 325 -20.86 15.59 9.39
N ASP A 326 -21.12 15.80 10.69
CA ASP A 326 -20.48 15.06 11.78
C ASP A 326 -20.79 13.55 11.76
N PHE A 327 -21.89 13.12 11.13
CA PHE A 327 -22.21 11.70 10.98
C PHE A 327 -21.20 10.97 10.08
N PHE A 328 -20.53 11.70 9.19
CA PHE A 328 -19.57 11.16 8.22
C PHE A 328 -18.13 11.17 8.74
N LYS A 329 -17.94 11.62 9.98
CA LYS A 329 -16.63 11.65 10.62
C LYS A 329 -16.31 10.31 11.26
N VAL A 330 -15.14 9.80 10.93
CA VAL A 330 -14.46 8.77 11.70
C VAL A 330 -13.72 9.49 12.84
N PRO A 331 -14.06 9.21 14.11
CA PRO A 331 -13.51 9.95 15.24
C PRO A 331 -12.01 9.73 15.40
N GLU A 332 -11.35 10.65 16.11
CA GLU A 332 -9.97 10.49 16.56
C GLU A 332 -9.77 9.17 17.33
N GLN A 333 -8.68 8.47 17.04
CA GLN A 333 -8.41 7.14 17.59
C GLN A 333 -7.03 7.10 18.25
N LEU A 334 -6.99 6.74 19.54
CA LEU A 334 -5.76 6.54 20.30
C LEU A 334 -5.72 5.12 20.88
N VAL A 335 -5.01 4.23 20.21
CA VAL A 335 -4.98 2.80 20.53
C VAL A 335 -3.69 2.43 21.24
N HIS A 336 -3.83 1.72 22.35
CA HIS A 336 -2.71 1.31 23.20
C HIS A 336 -2.56 -0.21 23.22
N ASP A 337 -1.35 -0.70 22.96
CA ASP A 337 -1.01 -2.11 23.02
C ASP A 337 0.04 -2.36 24.09
N LEU A 338 -0.07 -3.49 24.78
CA LEU A 338 0.98 -4.01 25.68
C LEU A 338 1.43 -5.39 25.21
N GLY A 339 2.73 -5.65 25.29
CA GLY A 339 3.28 -6.94 24.97
C GLY A 339 4.38 -7.32 25.93
N LEU A 340 4.58 -8.62 26.12
CA LEU A 340 5.78 -9.15 26.74
C LEU A 340 6.31 -10.34 25.95
N THR A 341 7.61 -10.52 25.97
CA THR A 341 8.25 -11.71 25.42
C THR A 341 9.32 -12.19 26.37
N TYR A 342 9.18 -13.43 26.84
CA TYR A 342 10.16 -14.12 27.65
C TYR A 342 10.90 -15.15 26.79
N SER A 343 12.19 -14.88 26.56
CA SER A 343 13.10 -15.88 25.98
C SER A 343 13.73 -16.69 27.10
N PHE A 344 13.45 -17.99 27.09
CA PHE A 344 13.98 -18.95 28.05
C PHE A 344 15.51 -19.12 27.87
N PRO A 345 16.21 -19.72 28.86
CA PRO A 345 17.61 -20.08 28.71
C PRO A 345 17.89 -20.82 27.39
N ASN A 346 19.07 -20.58 26.81
CA ASN A 346 19.49 -21.08 25.49
C ASN A 346 18.71 -20.52 24.28
N ARG A 347 17.69 -19.68 24.51
CA ARG A 347 16.90 -18.96 23.49
C ARG A 347 16.27 -19.87 22.42
N ARG A 348 16.04 -21.14 22.74
CA ARG A 348 15.32 -22.06 21.86
C ARG A 348 13.82 -21.91 22.00
N LEU A 349 13.34 -21.63 23.22
CA LEU A 349 11.95 -21.37 23.51
C LEU A 349 11.77 -19.87 23.80
N ALA A 350 10.75 -19.28 23.20
CA ALA A 350 10.25 -17.95 23.55
C ALA A 350 8.73 -17.99 23.68
N MET A 351 8.23 -17.38 24.74
CA MET A 351 6.81 -17.15 24.97
C MET A 351 6.51 -15.67 24.84
N SER A 352 5.54 -15.31 24.02
CA SER A 352 5.06 -13.94 23.83
C SER A 352 3.59 -13.86 24.21
N PHE A 353 3.23 -12.80 24.93
CA PHE A 353 1.85 -12.48 25.28
C PHE A 353 1.60 -11.02 24.91
N ASP A 354 0.55 -10.79 24.12
CA ASP A 354 0.20 -9.48 23.59
C ASP A 354 -1.27 -9.16 23.91
N ILE A 355 -1.51 -7.94 24.38
CA ILE A 355 -2.81 -7.33 24.58
C ILE A 355 -2.93 -6.21 23.56
N LYS A 356 -3.85 -6.35 22.61
CA LYS A 356 -4.20 -5.33 21.63
C LYS A 356 -5.35 -4.49 22.14
N ASN A 357 -5.28 -3.17 21.95
CA ASN A 357 -6.30 -2.22 22.38
C ASN A 357 -6.69 -2.42 23.85
N ILE A 358 -5.74 -2.18 24.78
CA ILE A 358 -5.90 -2.51 26.20
C ILE A 358 -7.09 -1.81 26.87
N PHE A 359 -7.45 -0.62 26.39
CA PHE A 359 -8.57 0.16 26.89
C PHE A 359 -9.91 -0.17 26.22
N ASP A 360 -9.92 -1.09 25.25
CA ASP A 360 -11.14 -1.51 24.54
C ASP A 360 -11.84 -0.33 23.84
N GLU A 361 -11.05 0.59 23.30
CA GLU A 361 -11.55 1.77 22.59
C GLU A 361 -12.25 1.34 21.29
N PRO A 362 -13.31 2.05 20.87
CA PRO A 362 -13.91 1.83 19.55
C PRO A 362 -12.95 2.34 18.47
N VAL A 363 -12.38 1.42 17.70
CA VAL A 363 -11.45 1.69 16.62
C VAL A 363 -12.14 1.42 15.29
N TYR A 364 -11.90 2.25 14.29
CA TYR A 364 -12.54 2.18 12.98
C TYR A 364 -11.50 2.18 11.87
N ASP A 365 -11.80 1.46 10.80
CA ASP A 365 -11.07 1.48 9.54
C ASP A 365 -11.73 2.48 8.57
N ASN A 366 -11.27 2.44 7.33
CA ASN A 366 -11.88 3.13 6.19
C ASN A 366 -13.40 2.90 6.15
N LEU A 367 -14.15 3.93 5.77
CA LEU A 367 -15.63 3.93 5.73
C LEU A 367 -16.29 3.64 7.09
N SER A 368 -15.61 3.93 8.20
CA SER A 368 -16.12 3.72 9.56
C SER A 368 -16.40 2.24 9.91
N VAL A 369 -15.75 1.30 9.22
CA VAL A 369 -15.88 -0.14 9.54
C VAL A 369 -15.19 -0.41 10.88
N GLN A 370 -15.95 -0.89 11.86
CA GLN A 370 -15.41 -1.13 13.20
C GLN A 370 -14.36 -2.24 13.20
N LYS A 371 -13.19 -1.95 13.78
CA LYS A 371 -12.11 -2.91 14.03
C LYS A 371 -12.38 -3.69 15.33
N PRO A 372 -11.75 -4.86 15.51
CA PRO A 372 -11.83 -5.57 16.78
C PRO A 372 -11.44 -4.66 17.94
N GLY A 373 -12.19 -4.75 19.05
CA GLY A 373 -11.87 -4.08 20.31
C GLY A 373 -10.63 -4.68 20.95
N ARG A 374 -10.73 -5.09 22.22
CA ARG A 374 -9.61 -5.71 22.93
C ARG A 374 -9.39 -7.18 22.56
N ALA A 375 -8.14 -7.54 22.28
CA ALA A 375 -7.76 -8.92 21.97
C ALA A 375 -6.50 -9.37 22.71
N PHE A 376 -6.45 -10.66 23.05
CA PHE A 376 -5.35 -11.30 23.77
C PHE A 376 -4.72 -12.40 22.92
N TYR A 377 -3.40 -12.38 22.80
CA TYR A 377 -2.66 -13.35 22.00
C TYR A 377 -1.57 -14.00 22.84
N LEU A 378 -1.43 -15.32 22.70
CA LEU A 378 -0.33 -16.10 23.26
C LEU A 378 0.39 -16.82 22.12
N LYS A 379 1.71 -16.65 22.04
CA LYS A 379 2.54 -17.31 21.03
C LYS A 379 3.72 -18.03 21.69
N LEU A 380 3.92 -19.28 21.31
CA LEU A 380 5.09 -20.08 21.67
C LEU A 380 5.93 -20.34 20.42
N ASN A 381 7.20 -19.96 20.46
CA ASN A 381 8.16 -20.23 19.41
C ASN A 381 9.24 -21.17 19.92
N TYR A 382 9.43 -22.31 19.26
CA TYR A 382 10.51 -23.25 19.54
C TYR A 382 11.42 -23.46 18.32
N THR A 383 12.71 -23.17 18.49
CA THR A 383 13.73 -23.38 17.47
C THR A 383 14.45 -24.70 17.70
N ILE A 384 14.26 -25.64 16.76
CA ILE A 384 14.87 -26.99 16.81
C ILE A 384 16.36 -26.92 16.41
N ASN A 385 16.69 -26.26 15.30
CA ASN A 385 18.05 -26.09 14.80
C ASN A 385 18.39 -24.61 14.58
N LYS A 386 19.63 -24.22 14.92
CA LYS A 386 20.23 -22.94 14.49
C LYS A 386 21.16 -23.28 13.33
N PHE A 387 20.78 -22.90 12.10
CA PHE A 387 21.71 -22.85 10.98
C PHE A 387 22.54 -21.57 11.07
#